data_AF-A0A7G8ETT3-F1
#
_entry.id   AF-A0A7G8ETT3-F1
#
_cell.length_a   1.000
_cell.length_b   1.000
_cell.length_c   1.000
_cell.angle_alpha   90.00
_cell.angle_beta   90.00
_cell.angle_gamma   90.00
#
_symmetry.space_group_name_H-M   'P 1'
#
loop_
_entity.id
_entity.type
_entity.pdbx_description
1 polymer ?
#
loop_
_entity_poly.entity_id
_entity_poly.type
_entity_poly.pdbx_seq_one_letter_code
_entity_poly.pdbx_strand_id
1 'polypeptide(L)'
;MHLVLNRTEAFTDEQSHINLNDNRYSSLVSDCKELVGERPFQPLFGVKMVELNQPVLYGMSTRSGGFTIERCGAPLTPDGKYNETANLFLSRVIDHIGAIPCRKEDELKEGESLASVCEEDGPDKSQILNSSDFTFTQGKTPSRTERQPALRIETDSNFKLVKFIDPTASEEGTEEDNITESFINKLGVGDKEVTYQPLYFTAFARADKRVENFGEEGVGGPLNGAFFQNITSSNVRFVIDGSGSMSACVMWGDGYGSWRTFYDPNLGRYRDTRQICALTRMEALISEMTMILEQLPNNTKVGLTSFSSKGYGNNKEWDASKDGLVRLGDENKRDSAIQFVNTLDNEKVTRWGGTDPWNAIQKAFDDTETDTLYLMSDGQPNRDRNGGSWSSRDHQSTANFYANENDDRKYDGKDRALIVNTTSLGLQSPWLEKLSELTQGYYNQIDKNSLEESQGSKS
;
A
#
# COMPACT_ATOMS: atom_id res chain seq x y z
N MET A 1 -20.73 -11.26 5.18
CA MET A 1 -19.81 -11.60 4.08
C MET A 1 -19.58 -13.10 4.10
N HIS A 2 -19.62 -13.72 2.94
CA HIS A 2 -19.27 -15.12 2.72
C HIS A 2 -18.38 -15.24 1.48
N LEU A 3 -17.48 -16.20 1.50
CA LEU A 3 -16.77 -16.63 0.30
C LEU A 3 -17.69 -17.53 -0.52
N VAL A 4 -17.65 -17.36 -1.83
CA VAL A 4 -18.33 -18.17 -2.83
C VAL A 4 -17.25 -19.00 -3.52
N LEU A 5 -17.32 -20.32 -3.44
CA LEU A 5 -16.24 -21.20 -3.89
C LEU A 5 -16.78 -22.30 -4.80
N ASN A 6 -15.91 -22.87 -5.61
CA ASN A 6 -16.11 -24.22 -6.12
C ASN A 6 -15.53 -25.22 -5.11
N ARG A 7 -16.26 -26.27 -4.75
CA ARG A 7 -15.78 -27.29 -3.82
C ARG A 7 -16.27 -28.68 -4.21
N THR A 8 -15.53 -29.70 -3.78
CA THR A 8 -15.87 -31.11 -4.04
C THR A 8 -17.04 -31.63 -3.19
N GLU A 9 -17.18 -31.11 -1.97
CA GLU A 9 -18.25 -31.48 -1.05
C GLU A 9 -19.58 -30.89 -1.50
N ALA A 10 -20.63 -31.70 -1.47
CA ALA A 10 -21.98 -31.25 -1.82
C ALA A 10 -22.39 -30.02 -1.00
N PHE A 11 -22.98 -29.02 -1.66
CA PHE A 11 -23.64 -27.91 -0.99
C PHE A 11 -25.03 -28.35 -0.52
N THR A 12 -25.39 -28.00 0.71
CA THR A 12 -26.80 -28.09 1.13
C THR A 12 -27.61 -27.00 0.42
N ASP A 13 -28.93 -27.14 0.35
CA ASP A 13 -29.80 -26.13 -0.27
C ASP A 13 -29.61 -24.73 0.35
N GLU A 14 -29.42 -24.69 1.67
CA GLU A 14 -29.12 -23.47 2.43
C GLU A 14 -27.75 -22.86 2.08
N GLN A 15 -26.79 -23.67 1.62
CA GLN A 15 -25.45 -23.26 1.20
C GLN A 15 -25.32 -23.01 -0.31
N SER A 16 -26.41 -23.13 -1.08
CA SER A 16 -26.40 -22.85 -2.52
C SER A 16 -25.80 -21.46 -2.85
N HIS A 17 -26.03 -20.47 -2.00
CA HIS A 17 -25.56 -19.09 -2.20
C HIS A 17 -24.03 -18.91 -2.10
N ILE A 18 -23.31 -19.90 -1.54
CA ILE A 18 -21.84 -19.91 -1.50
C ILE A 18 -21.22 -20.88 -2.51
N ASN A 19 -22.03 -21.48 -3.38
CA ASN A 19 -21.56 -22.32 -4.48
C ASN A 19 -21.30 -21.46 -5.73
N LEU A 20 -20.05 -21.42 -6.20
CA LEU A 20 -19.68 -20.66 -7.38
C LEU A 20 -20.29 -21.22 -8.68
N ASN A 21 -20.59 -22.52 -8.72
CA ASN A 21 -21.24 -23.19 -9.85
C ASN A 21 -22.76 -23.03 -9.85
N ASP A 22 -23.33 -22.30 -8.90
CA ASP A 22 -24.75 -21.99 -8.90
C ASP A 22 -25.12 -21.14 -10.12
N ASN A 23 -26.25 -21.48 -10.77
CA ASN A 23 -26.70 -20.80 -11.98
C ASN A 23 -26.81 -19.28 -11.82
N ARG A 24 -27.05 -18.78 -10.60
CA ARG A 24 -27.08 -17.34 -10.28
C ARG A 24 -25.79 -16.59 -10.60
N TYR A 25 -24.65 -17.28 -10.66
CA TYR A 25 -23.34 -16.67 -10.90
C TYR A 25 -22.77 -16.97 -12.29
N SER A 26 -23.46 -17.78 -13.09
CA SER A 26 -23.01 -18.18 -14.42
C SER A 26 -22.79 -16.99 -15.37
N SER A 27 -23.69 -16.00 -15.37
CA SER A 27 -23.55 -14.79 -16.17
C SER A 27 -22.34 -13.97 -15.74
N LEU A 28 -22.19 -13.70 -14.43
CA LEU A 28 -21.05 -12.98 -13.88
C LEU A 28 -19.71 -13.64 -14.27
N VAL A 29 -19.60 -14.97 -14.14
CA VAL A 29 -18.38 -15.70 -14.52
C VAL A 29 -18.11 -15.55 -16.01
N SER A 30 -19.15 -15.58 -16.85
CA SER A 30 -19.03 -15.35 -18.29
C SER A 30 -18.57 -13.93 -18.61
N ASP A 31 -19.21 -12.92 -18.01
CA ASP A 31 -18.89 -11.51 -18.22
C ASP A 31 -17.46 -11.20 -17.79
N CYS A 32 -16.99 -11.79 -16.68
CA CYS A 32 -15.61 -11.65 -16.22
C CYS A 32 -14.60 -12.29 -17.18
N LYS A 33 -14.94 -13.43 -17.80
CA LYS A 33 -14.10 -14.05 -18.83
C LYS A 33 -14.04 -13.18 -20.09
N GLU A 34 -15.17 -12.58 -20.48
CA GLU A 34 -15.23 -11.67 -21.62
C GLU A 34 -14.41 -10.38 -21.38
N LEU A 35 -14.49 -9.79 -20.18
CA LEU A 35 -13.74 -8.59 -19.80
C LEU A 35 -12.22 -8.79 -19.82
N VAL A 36 -11.74 -9.99 -19.53
CA VAL A 36 -10.31 -10.32 -19.51
C VAL A 36 -9.74 -10.48 -20.93
N GLY A 37 -10.62 -10.65 -21.93
CA GLY A 37 -10.30 -10.77 -23.35
C GLY A 37 -9.77 -12.16 -23.71
N GLU A 38 -8.68 -12.20 -24.47
CA GLU A 38 -8.06 -13.46 -24.92
C GLU A 38 -7.30 -14.19 -23.80
N ARG A 39 -7.10 -13.55 -22.64
CA ARG A 39 -6.39 -14.15 -21.51
C ARG A 39 -7.34 -15.05 -20.72
N PRO A 40 -6.88 -16.18 -20.18
CA PRO A 40 -7.68 -17.01 -19.29
C PRO A 40 -8.08 -16.23 -18.03
N PHE A 41 -9.27 -16.51 -17.52
CA PHE A 41 -9.73 -16.12 -16.19
C PHE A 41 -10.30 -17.35 -15.49
N GLN A 42 -9.54 -17.89 -14.54
CA GLN A 42 -9.91 -19.05 -13.73
C GLN A 42 -10.33 -18.59 -12.33
N PRO A 43 -11.63 -18.61 -12.01
CA PRO A 43 -12.11 -18.17 -10.69
C PRO A 43 -11.48 -18.98 -9.56
N LEU A 44 -10.91 -18.30 -8.58
CA LEU A 44 -10.37 -18.87 -7.35
C LEU A 44 -11.46 -18.91 -6.28
N PHE A 45 -12.07 -17.75 -6.01
CA PHE A 45 -13.17 -17.58 -5.08
C PHE A 45 -13.89 -16.26 -5.39
N GLY A 46 -15.14 -16.15 -4.96
CA GLY A 46 -15.91 -14.92 -4.94
C GLY A 46 -16.08 -14.39 -3.52
N VAL A 47 -16.23 -13.09 -3.37
CA VAL A 47 -16.59 -12.47 -2.09
C VAL A 47 -18.00 -11.91 -2.21
N LYS A 48 -18.92 -12.48 -1.43
CA LYS A 48 -20.32 -12.06 -1.34
C LYS A 48 -20.53 -11.24 -0.08
N MET A 49 -20.80 -9.95 -0.24
CA MET A 49 -21.23 -9.07 0.84
C MET A 49 -22.74 -8.93 0.88
N VAL A 50 -23.26 -8.46 2.02
CA VAL A 50 -24.71 -8.26 2.22
C VAL A 50 -25.24 -7.18 1.28
N GLU A 51 -24.42 -6.17 0.99
CA GLU A 51 -24.74 -5.04 0.11
C GLU A 51 -24.63 -5.38 -1.37
N LEU A 52 -24.16 -6.60 -1.70
CA LEU A 52 -23.98 -7.05 -3.06
C LEU A 52 -25.14 -7.98 -3.48
N ASN A 53 -25.66 -7.84 -4.69
CA ASN A 53 -26.55 -8.77 -5.42
C ASN A 53 -25.76 -9.87 -6.14
N GLN A 54 -24.53 -9.58 -6.58
CA GLN A 54 -23.60 -10.58 -7.14
C GLN A 54 -22.25 -10.55 -6.41
N PRO A 55 -21.55 -11.69 -6.25
CA PRO A 55 -20.24 -11.69 -5.61
C PRO A 55 -19.22 -10.94 -6.48
N VAL A 56 -18.12 -10.55 -5.86
CA VAL A 56 -16.93 -10.06 -6.59
C VAL A 56 -15.96 -11.21 -6.72
N LEU A 57 -15.63 -11.59 -7.95
CA LEU A 57 -14.78 -12.74 -8.26
C LEU A 57 -13.30 -12.35 -8.19
N TYR A 58 -12.50 -13.22 -7.62
CA TYR A 58 -11.05 -13.20 -7.69
C TYR A 58 -10.66 -14.39 -8.54
N GLY A 59 -10.05 -14.12 -9.69
CA GLY A 59 -9.63 -15.14 -10.64
C GLY A 59 -8.16 -15.02 -10.98
N MET A 60 -7.55 -16.15 -11.26
CA MET A 60 -6.20 -16.20 -11.81
C MET A 60 -6.26 -15.91 -13.31
N SER A 61 -5.30 -15.13 -13.79
CA SER A 61 -5.06 -14.82 -15.19
C SER A 61 -3.56 -14.89 -15.49
N THR A 62 -3.18 -14.58 -16.74
CA THR A 62 -1.78 -14.55 -17.22
C THR A 62 -1.43 -13.18 -17.78
N ARG A 63 -0.17 -12.75 -17.62
CA ARG A 63 0.42 -11.56 -18.25
C ARG A 63 1.91 -11.82 -18.59
N SER A 64 2.56 -10.85 -19.24
CA SER A 64 3.95 -10.93 -19.72
C SER A 64 4.97 -11.40 -18.67
N GLY A 65 4.72 -11.17 -17.37
CA GLY A 65 5.62 -11.56 -16.27
C GLY A 65 5.29 -12.86 -15.52
N GLY A 66 4.13 -13.49 -15.72
CA GLY A 66 3.70 -14.61 -14.89
C GLY A 66 2.19 -14.76 -14.74
N PHE A 67 1.77 -15.43 -13.66
CA PHE A 67 0.37 -15.52 -13.28
C PHE A 67 -0.05 -14.30 -12.45
N THR A 68 -1.32 -13.93 -12.49
CA THR A 68 -1.83 -12.73 -11.80
C THR A 68 -3.20 -13.02 -11.20
N ILE A 69 -3.48 -12.51 -10.00
CA ILE A 69 -4.86 -12.48 -9.50
C ILE A 69 -5.51 -11.17 -9.94
N GLU A 70 -6.59 -11.31 -10.69
CA GLU A 70 -7.46 -10.21 -11.09
C GLU A 70 -8.80 -10.33 -10.35
N ARG A 71 -9.29 -9.19 -9.85
CA ARG A 71 -10.62 -9.03 -9.28
C ARG A 71 -11.56 -8.59 -10.40
N CYS A 72 -12.68 -9.27 -10.55
CA CYS A 72 -13.76 -8.89 -11.44
C CYS A 72 -15.08 -8.77 -10.67
N GLY A 73 -15.78 -7.67 -10.80
CA GLY A 73 -17.05 -7.46 -10.11
C GLY A 73 -17.49 -6.01 -10.13
N ALA A 74 -18.51 -5.71 -9.31
CA ALA A 74 -18.89 -4.33 -9.05
C ALA A 74 -17.66 -3.53 -8.57
N PRO A 75 -17.43 -2.32 -9.09
CA PRO A 75 -16.36 -1.46 -8.61
C PRO A 75 -16.62 -1.04 -7.16
N LEU A 76 -15.52 -0.84 -6.42
CA LEU A 76 -15.57 -0.29 -5.08
C LEU A 76 -15.53 1.24 -5.20
N THR A 77 -16.49 1.91 -4.58
CA THR A 77 -16.44 3.35 -4.36
C THR A 77 -15.37 3.67 -3.31
N PRO A 78 -14.87 4.91 -3.25
CA PRO A 78 -13.87 5.31 -2.27
C PRO A 78 -14.27 5.09 -0.80
N ASP A 79 -15.57 5.11 -0.46
CA ASP A 79 -16.07 4.77 0.88
C ASP A 79 -16.13 3.26 1.18
N GLY A 80 -15.63 2.41 0.26
CA GLY A 80 -15.57 0.98 0.45
C GLY A 80 -16.87 0.24 0.17
N LYS A 81 -17.83 0.88 -0.50
CA LYS A 81 -19.09 0.25 -0.93
C LYS A 81 -19.01 -0.19 -2.37
N TYR A 82 -19.85 -1.14 -2.75
CA TYR A 82 -19.92 -1.57 -4.13
C TYR A 82 -20.93 -0.75 -4.91
N ASN A 83 -20.50 -0.20 -6.05
CA ASN A 83 -21.42 0.41 -7.00
C ASN A 83 -21.93 -0.67 -7.96
N GLU A 84 -23.04 -1.30 -7.62
CA GLU A 84 -23.64 -2.38 -8.42
C GLU A 84 -24.32 -1.91 -9.70
N THR A 85 -24.55 -0.61 -9.84
CA THR A 85 -25.17 -0.03 -11.04
C THR A 85 -24.15 0.30 -12.13
N ALA A 86 -22.87 0.37 -11.75
CA ALA A 86 -21.78 0.53 -12.69
C ALA A 86 -21.47 -0.79 -13.39
N ASN A 87 -20.85 -0.68 -14.57
CA ASN A 87 -20.38 -1.85 -15.30
C ASN A 87 -19.34 -2.63 -14.47
N LEU A 88 -19.32 -3.95 -14.65
CA LEU A 88 -18.30 -4.82 -14.08
C LEU A 88 -16.90 -4.30 -14.47
N PHE A 89 -15.98 -4.34 -13.52
CA PHE A 89 -14.63 -3.86 -13.71
C PHE A 89 -13.61 -4.93 -13.33
N LEU A 90 -12.52 -4.98 -14.09
CA LEU A 90 -11.39 -5.86 -13.88
C LEU A 90 -10.22 -5.08 -13.26
N SER A 91 -9.78 -5.47 -12.07
CA SER A 91 -8.70 -4.83 -11.34
C SER A 91 -7.61 -5.83 -10.99
N ARG A 92 -6.34 -5.42 -11.08
CA ARG A 92 -5.23 -6.26 -10.62
C ARG A 92 -5.12 -6.23 -9.10
N VAL A 93 -4.98 -7.41 -8.50
CA VAL A 93 -4.82 -7.57 -7.05
C VAL A 93 -3.40 -7.98 -6.72
N ILE A 94 -2.90 -9.04 -7.35
CA ILE A 94 -1.54 -9.56 -7.19
C ILE A 94 -0.97 -9.82 -8.58
N ASP A 95 0.28 -9.43 -8.77
CA ASP A 95 1.02 -9.58 -10.02
C ASP A 95 2.25 -10.47 -9.83
N HIS A 96 2.77 -11.01 -10.93
CA HIS A 96 3.99 -11.80 -10.97
C HIS A 96 3.98 -13.02 -10.03
N ILE A 97 2.83 -13.67 -9.83
CA ILE A 97 2.78 -14.96 -9.13
C ILE A 97 3.68 -15.93 -9.90
N GLY A 98 4.60 -16.53 -9.15
CA GLY A 98 5.60 -17.43 -9.70
C GLY A 98 4.98 -18.69 -10.27
N ALA A 99 5.78 -19.44 -11.02
CA ALA A 99 5.46 -20.80 -11.42
C ALA A 99 6.29 -21.76 -10.57
N ILE A 100 5.74 -22.91 -10.20
CA ILE A 100 6.52 -23.96 -9.55
C ILE A 100 7.68 -24.34 -10.49
N PRO A 101 8.94 -24.24 -10.03
CA PRO A 101 10.09 -24.53 -10.87
C PRO A 101 10.09 -26.00 -11.28
N CYS A 102 10.70 -26.23 -12.44
CA CYS A 102 11.02 -27.58 -12.88
C CYS A 102 12.04 -28.22 -11.95
N ARG A 103 11.79 -29.47 -11.57
CA ARG A 103 12.83 -30.32 -10.97
C ARG A 103 14.03 -30.41 -11.91
N LYS A 104 15.23 -30.49 -11.34
CA LYS A 104 16.46 -30.67 -12.11
C LYS A 104 16.58 -32.12 -12.58
N GLU A 105 17.44 -32.36 -13.56
CA GLU A 105 17.62 -33.68 -14.17
C GLU A 105 18.09 -34.75 -13.16
N ASP A 106 18.83 -34.34 -12.13
CA ASP A 106 19.29 -35.16 -11.01
C ASP A 106 18.21 -35.47 -9.95
N GLU A 107 17.04 -34.83 -10.04
CA GLU A 107 15.88 -34.99 -9.14
C GLU A 107 14.74 -35.82 -9.79
N LEU A 108 14.96 -36.35 -10.99
CA LEU A 108 14.00 -37.13 -11.76
C LEU A 108 14.02 -38.62 -11.38
N LYS A 109 12.85 -39.26 -11.33
CA LYS A 109 12.73 -40.70 -11.08
C LYS A 109 13.09 -41.52 -12.32
N GLU A 110 13.45 -42.80 -12.14
CA GLU A 110 13.78 -43.70 -13.25
C GLU A 110 12.61 -43.80 -14.25
N GLY A 111 12.82 -43.30 -15.48
CA GLY A 111 11.80 -43.23 -16.53
C GLY A 111 11.20 -41.83 -16.76
N GLU A 112 11.53 -40.83 -15.93
CA GLU A 112 11.20 -39.42 -16.16
C GLU A 112 12.29 -38.72 -16.99
N SER A 113 11.91 -37.69 -17.74
CA SER A 113 12.83 -36.77 -18.41
C SER A 113 12.38 -35.33 -18.19
N LEU A 114 13.30 -34.36 -18.28
CA LEU A 114 12.92 -32.94 -18.25
C LEU A 114 11.92 -32.61 -19.37
N ALA A 115 12.07 -33.28 -20.52
CA ALA A 115 11.15 -33.18 -21.63
C ALA A 115 9.75 -33.71 -21.30
N SER A 116 9.57 -34.64 -20.37
CA SER A 116 8.26 -35.16 -19.97
C SER A 116 7.69 -34.49 -18.71
N VAL A 117 8.54 -33.92 -17.85
CA VAL A 117 8.15 -33.28 -16.58
C VAL A 117 7.97 -31.77 -16.75
N CYS A 118 8.70 -31.17 -17.68
CA CYS A 118 8.69 -29.73 -17.89
C CYS A 118 8.56 -29.25 -19.33
N GLU A 119 8.56 -30.18 -20.31
CA GLU A 119 8.29 -29.95 -21.74
C GLU A 119 8.70 -28.55 -22.24
N GLU A 120 9.92 -28.36 -22.76
CA GLU A 120 10.33 -27.08 -23.38
C GLU A 120 9.37 -26.63 -24.50
N ASP A 121 8.69 -27.57 -25.18
CA ASP A 121 7.61 -27.36 -26.16
C ASP A 121 6.19 -27.57 -25.59
N GLY A 122 6.05 -27.65 -24.28
CA GLY A 122 4.81 -27.99 -23.57
C GLY A 122 3.81 -26.84 -23.47
N PRO A 123 2.66 -27.07 -22.84
CA PRO A 123 1.55 -26.13 -22.85
C PRO A 123 1.96 -24.75 -22.34
N ASP A 124 1.56 -23.70 -23.05
CA ASP A 124 1.85 -22.33 -22.64
C ASP A 124 1.19 -22.00 -21.28
N LYS A 125 1.57 -20.86 -20.68
CA LYS A 125 1.03 -20.46 -19.37
C LYS A 125 -0.50 -20.38 -19.35
N SER A 126 -1.11 -19.99 -20.47
CA SER A 126 -2.57 -19.88 -20.57
C SER A 126 -3.23 -21.26 -20.62
N GLN A 127 -2.64 -22.21 -21.33
CA GLN A 127 -3.05 -23.61 -21.37
C GLN A 127 -2.88 -24.28 -19.99
N ILE A 128 -1.74 -24.08 -19.34
CA ILE A 128 -1.49 -24.57 -17.96
C ILE A 128 -2.55 -24.03 -17.01
N LEU A 129 -2.82 -22.72 -17.06
CA LEU A 129 -3.81 -22.12 -16.19
C LEU A 129 -5.21 -22.69 -16.44
N ASN A 130 -5.59 -22.87 -17.71
CA ASN A 130 -6.89 -23.46 -18.05
C ASN A 130 -7.07 -24.91 -17.59
N SER A 131 -5.98 -25.66 -17.47
CA SER A 131 -5.98 -27.01 -16.90
C SER A 131 -5.81 -27.05 -15.38
N SER A 132 -5.49 -25.92 -14.73
CA SER A 132 -5.23 -25.88 -13.29
C SER A 132 -6.53 -25.91 -12.50
N ASP A 133 -6.62 -26.82 -11.53
CA ASP A 133 -7.79 -26.92 -10.65
C ASP A 133 -7.64 -26.05 -9.39
N PHE A 134 -8.69 -25.29 -9.09
CA PHE A 134 -8.81 -24.46 -7.89
C PHE A 134 -10.04 -24.85 -7.05
N THR A 135 -10.59 -26.03 -7.28
CA THR A 135 -11.70 -26.57 -6.49
C THR A 135 -11.23 -26.89 -5.08
N PHE A 136 -11.98 -26.41 -4.09
CA PHE A 136 -11.67 -26.66 -2.69
C PHE A 136 -12.08 -28.08 -2.27
N THR A 137 -11.20 -28.76 -1.55
CA THR A 137 -11.45 -30.01 -0.83
C THR A 137 -10.96 -29.84 0.60
N GLN A 138 -11.82 -30.09 1.58
CA GLN A 138 -11.55 -29.89 3.01
C GLN A 138 -11.01 -28.49 3.32
N GLY A 139 -11.52 -27.47 2.61
CA GLY A 139 -11.12 -26.08 2.80
C GLY A 139 -9.78 -25.71 2.16
N LYS A 140 -9.16 -26.57 1.34
CA LYS A 140 -7.91 -26.27 0.62
C LYS A 140 -8.04 -26.53 -0.88
N THR A 141 -7.37 -25.73 -1.67
CA THR A 141 -7.14 -26.05 -3.09
C THR A 141 -6.06 -27.14 -3.25
N PRO A 142 -5.97 -27.85 -4.39
CA PRO A 142 -4.98 -28.91 -4.59
C PRO A 142 -3.54 -28.39 -4.51
N SER A 143 -2.60 -29.29 -4.18
CA SER A 143 -1.16 -29.00 -4.32
C SER A 143 -0.81 -28.74 -5.79
N ARG A 144 0.22 -27.93 -5.99
CA ARG A 144 0.71 -27.46 -7.28
C ARG A 144 1.88 -28.29 -7.74
N THR A 145 1.91 -28.56 -9.03
CA THR A 145 3.00 -29.26 -9.69
C THR A 145 3.77 -28.28 -10.57
N GLU A 146 4.83 -28.76 -11.20
CA GLU A 146 5.74 -28.00 -12.04
C GLU A 146 4.98 -27.13 -13.06
N ARG A 147 5.46 -25.89 -13.25
CA ARG A 147 4.90 -24.85 -14.14
C ARG A 147 3.53 -24.29 -13.75
N GLN A 148 2.79 -24.92 -12.83
CA GLN A 148 1.56 -24.35 -12.29
C GLN A 148 1.84 -23.10 -11.44
N PRO A 149 0.85 -22.21 -11.24
CA PRO A 149 1.02 -21.06 -10.37
C PRO A 149 1.41 -21.49 -8.96
N ALA A 150 2.43 -20.83 -8.40
CA ALA A 150 2.92 -21.00 -7.04
C ALA A 150 1.96 -20.38 -6.01
N LEU A 151 0.70 -20.80 -6.07
CA LEU A 151 -0.38 -20.33 -5.23
C LEU A 151 -1.26 -21.49 -4.80
N ARG A 152 -1.41 -21.66 -3.49
CA ARG A 152 -2.42 -22.53 -2.90
C ARG A 152 -3.13 -21.81 -1.78
N ILE A 153 -4.44 -22.05 -1.72
CA ILE A 153 -5.36 -21.32 -0.86
C ILE A 153 -6.00 -22.27 0.15
N GLU A 154 -6.11 -21.80 1.39
CA GLU A 154 -6.88 -22.37 2.49
C GLU A 154 -7.99 -21.40 2.91
N THR A 155 -9.17 -21.94 3.24
CA THR A 155 -10.30 -21.22 3.85
C THR A 155 -10.69 -21.86 5.17
N ASP A 156 -11.27 -21.05 6.06
CA ASP A 156 -11.86 -21.55 7.30
C ASP A 156 -13.21 -22.24 7.05
N SER A 157 -13.68 -23.01 8.04
CA SER A 157 -14.94 -23.76 7.97
C SER A 157 -16.19 -22.89 7.84
N ASN A 158 -16.11 -21.59 8.14
CA ASN A 158 -17.21 -20.65 7.98
C ASN A 158 -17.17 -19.91 6.64
N PHE A 159 -16.18 -20.17 5.78
CA PHE A 159 -16.01 -19.56 4.47
C PHE A 159 -15.95 -18.03 4.55
N LYS A 160 -15.07 -17.52 5.40
CA LYS A 160 -14.87 -16.07 5.63
C LYS A 160 -13.42 -15.63 5.49
N LEU A 161 -12.48 -16.55 5.55
CA LEU A 161 -11.04 -16.28 5.53
C LEU A 161 -10.39 -16.90 4.30
N VAL A 162 -9.46 -16.17 3.70
CA VAL A 162 -8.56 -16.67 2.65
C VAL A 162 -7.14 -16.55 3.17
N LYS A 163 -6.41 -17.66 3.15
CA LYS A 163 -5.01 -17.75 3.51
C LYS A 163 -4.23 -18.40 2.37
N PHE A 164 -3.09 -17.81 2.01
CA PHE A 164 -2.15 -18.49 1.13
C PHE A 164 -1.25 -19.42 1.95
N ILE A 165 -1.06 -20.62 1.42
CA ILE A 165 -0.31 -21.69 2.06
C ILE A 165 0.78 -22.19 1.11
N ASP A 166 1.64 -23.07 1.62
CA ASP A 166 2.59 -23.85 0.83
C ASP A 166 1.91 -24.44 -0.41
N PRO A 167 2.40 -24.14 -1.62
CA PRO A 167 1.79 -24.58 -2.85
C PRO A 167 2.03 -26.06 -3.16
N THR A 168 3.12 -26.67 -2.72
CA THR A 168 3.51 -28.03 -3.12
C THR A 168 3.16 -29.07 -2.06
N ALA A 169 3.15 -28.71 -0.79
CA ALA A 169 2.87 -29.55 0.38
C ALA A 169 3.45 -30.97 0.33
N SER A 170 4.50 -31.20 1.12
CA SER A 170 5.05 -32.51 1.38
C SER A 170 4.01 -33.46 2.02
N GLU A 171 3.83 -34.64 1.44
CA GLU A 171 3.15 -35.74 2.15
C GLU A 171 4.06 -36.25 3.28
N GLU A 172 3.49 -36.76 4.39
CA GLU A 172 4.29 -37.38 5.45
C GLU A 172 5.12 -38.55 4.87
N GLY A 173 6.44 -38.38 4.79
CA GLY A 173 7.38 -39.40 4.29
C GLY A 173 7.97 -39.14 2.89
N THR A 174 7.64 -38.03 2.24
CA THR A 174 8.37 -37.56 1.04
C THR A 174 9.47 -36.56 1.40
N GLU A 175 10.53 -36.47 0.58
CA GLU A 175 11.57 -35.45 0.75
C GLU A 175 10.93 -34.05 0.71
N GLU A 176 11.25 -33.21 1.72
CA GLU A 176 10.81 -31.82 1.75
C GLU A 176 11.42 -31.08 0.56
N ASP A 177 10.59 -30.42 -0.23
CA ASP A 177 11.08 -29.49 -1.25
C ASP A 177 11.48 -28.15 -0.62
N ASN A 178 12.15 -27.30 -1.40
CA ASN A 178 12.59 -25.99 -0.92
C ASN A 178 11.48 -24.92 -1.02
N ILE A 179 10.22 -25.29 -1.28
CA ILE A 179 9.10 -24.37 -1.53
C ILE A 179 8.13 -24.45 -0.34
N THR A 180 8.39 -23.63 0.67
CA THR A 180 7.57 -23.62 1.89
C THR A 180 6.42 -22.61 1.86
N GLU A 181 6.36 -21.75 0.83
CA GLU A 181 5.37 -20.67 0.71
C GLU A 181 4.95 -20.41 -0.74
N SER A 182 3.73 -19.90 -0.91
CA SER A 182 3.33 -19.24 -2.16
C SER A 182 4.26 -18.07 -2.42
N PHE A 183 4.60 -17.76 -3.68
CA PHE A 183 5.62 -16.74 -3.98
C PHE A 183 5.35 -15.94 -5.26
N ILE A 184 5.97 -14.76 -5.32
CA ILE A 184 6.05 -13.94 -6.53
C ILE A 184 7.48 -13.92 -7.08
N ASN A 185 7.59 -13.74 -8.39
CA ASN A 185 8.86 -13.54 -9.09
C ASN A 185 9.15 -12.05 -9.22
N LYS A 186 10.24 -11.56 -8.61
CA LYS A 186 10.68 -10.18 -8.82
C LYS A 186 11.50 -10.09 -10.11
N LEU A 187 11.07 -9.25 -11.04
CA LEU A 187 11.84 -8.92 -12.24
C LEU A 187 12.91 -7.90 -11.87
N GLY A 188 14.18 -8.33 -11.81
CA GLY A 188 15.33 -7.42 -11.70
C GLY A 188 15.50 -6.57 -12.96
N VAL A 189 16.10 -5.39 -12.82
CA VAL A 189 16.48 -4.57 -13.98
C VAL A 189 17.70 -5.20 -14.64
N GLY A 190 17.53 -5.72 -15.86
CA GLY A 190 18.59 -6.30 -16.69
C GLY A 190 18.85 -7.79 -16.46
N ASP A 191 18.02 -8.65 -17.06
CA ASP A 191 18.21 -10.08 -17.38
C ASP A 191 18.94 -11.03 -16.40
N LYS A 192 19.15 -10.66 -15.15
CA LYS A 192 19.86 -11.52 -14.18
C LYS A 192 19.17 -11.47 -12.82
N GLU A 193 18.57 -12.62 -12.49
CA GLU A 193 17.99 -13.06 -11.22
C GLU A 193 16.48 -12.79 -11.03
N VAL A 194 15.70 -13.85 -11.28
CA VAL A 194 14.38 -14.03 -10.67
C VAL A 194 14.63 -14.31 -9.19
N THR A 195 14.29 -13.36 -8.32
CA THR A 195 14.32 -13.57 -6.86
C THR A 195 12.93 -13.96 -6.38
N TYR A 196 12.87 -15.07 -5.62
CA TYR A 196 11.64 -15.53 -4.98
C TYR A 196 11.33 -14.64 -3.77
N GLN A 197 10.10 -14.16 -3.70
CA GLN A 197 9.62 -13.44 -2.52
C GLN A 197 8.39 -14.17 -1.96
N PRO A 198 8.44 -14.64 -0.70
CA PRO A 198 7.28 -15.25 -0.04
C PRO A 198 6.08 -14.31 -0.06
N LEU A 199 4.92 -14.85 -0.42
CA LEU A 199 3.65 -14.16 -0.50
C LEU A 199 2.74 -14.63 0.63
N TYR A 200 2.74 -13.86 1.72
CA TYR A 200 1.81 -14.06 2.82
C TYR A 200 0.57 -13.18 2.63
N PHE A 201 -0.59 -13.80 2.49
CA PHE A 201 -1.87 -13.11 2.42
C PHE A 201 -2.83 -13.69 3.45
N THR A 202 -3.35 -12.83 4.32
CA THR A 202 -4.48 -13.13 5.19
C THR A 202 -5.40 -11.92 5.14
N ALA A 203 -6.49 -12.03 4.37
CA ALA A 203 -7.48 -10.97 4.29
C ALA A 203 -8.60 -11.19 5.31
N PHE A 204 -8.77 -10.20 6.18
CA PHE A 204 -10.03 -9.92 6.86
C PHE A 204 -10.68 -8.76 6.12
N ALA A 205 -11.99 -8.82 5.87
CA ALA A 205 -12.69 -7.76 5.17
C ALA A 205 -12.62 -6.43 5.93
N ARG A 206 -11.66 -5.60 5.51
CA ARG A 206 -11.69 -4.15 5.61
C ARG A 206 -11.67 -3.59 4.18
N ALA A 207 -12.41 -2.50 4.00
CA ALA A 207 -12.58 -1.81 2.73
C ALA A 207 -11.25 -1.53 2.01
N ASP A 208 -11.21 -1.86 0.72
CA ASP A 208 -10.16 -1.49 -0.24
C ASP A 208 -10.27 0.04 -0.48
N LYS A 209 -9.24 0.80 -0.08
CA LYS A 209 -9.21 2.27 -0.18
C LYS A 209 -8.48 2.70 -1.46
N ARG A 210 -9.06 2.41 -2.63
CA ARG A 210 -8.57 2.92 -3.92
C ARG A 210 -9.43 4.09 -4.39
N VAL A 211 -8.80 5.10 -4.98
CA VAL A 211 -9.46 6.25 -5.59
C VAL A 211 -9.56 6.03 -7.10
N GLU A 212 -10.70 6.40 -7.66
CA GLU A 212 -11.17 6.11 -9.03
C GLU A 212 -10.35 6.75 -10.16
N ASN A 213 -10.37 6.09 -11.33
CA ASN A 213 -10.61 6.72 -12.63
C ASN A 213 -11.40 5.73 -13.52
N PHE A 214 -12.63 6.12 -13.88
CA PHE A 214 -13.50 5.39 -14.79
C PHE A 214 -13.37 5.98 -16.21
N GLY A 215 -12.76 5.23 -17.14
CA GLY A 215 -12.72 5.55 -18.57
C GLY A 215 -11.33 5.45 -19.19
N GLU A 216 -11.24 4.66 -20.27
CA GLU A 216 -10.14 4.52 -21.26
C GLU A 216 -8.67 4.48 -20.77
N GLU A 217 -8.03 3.31 -20.94
CA GLU A 217 -6.57 3.06 -20.96
C GLU A 217 -5.68 3.62 -19.82
N GLY A 218 -6.24 4.07 -18.70
CA GLY A 218 -5.46 4.50 -17.52
C GLY A 218 -5.11 3.38 -16.54
N VAL A 219 -3.82 3.22 -16.22
CA VAL A 219 -3.34 2.32 -15.15
C VAL A 219 -3.72 2.91 -13.78
N GLY A 220 -4.88 2.52 -13.26
CA GLY A 220 -5.29 2.86 -11.89
C GLY A 220 -4.38 2.19 -10.85
N GLY A 221 -3.42 2.96 -10.32
CA GLY A 221 -2.48 2.54 -9.28
C GLY A 221 -2.98 2.85 -7.86
N PRO A 222 -2.39 2.24 -6.83
CA PRO A 222 -2.63 2.62 -5.43
C PRO A 222 -2.27 4.09 -5.20
N LEU A 223 -2.92 4.75 -4.24
CA LEU A 223 -2.52 6.08 -3.70
C LEU A 223 -1.16 6.06 -2.96
N ASN A 224 -0.30 5.11 -3.30
CA ASN A 224 0.99 4.87 -2.67
C ASN A 224 2.09 5.31 -3.65
N GLY A 225 2.93 6.26 -3.22
CA GLY A 225 4.13 6.70 -3.94
C GLY A 225 4.08 8.10 -4.55
N ALA A 226 3.03 8.88 -4.28
CA ALA A 226 2.94 10.28 -4.75
C ALA A 226 3.60 11.28 -3.78
N PHE A 227 3.91 10.86 -2.55
CA PHE A 227 4.23 11.78 -1.46
C PHE A 227 5.71 12.13 -1.35
N PHE A 228 6.56 11.20 -1.78
CA PHE A 228 8.01 11.34 -1.72
C PHE A 228 8.63 10.92 -3.05
N GLN A 229 9.41 11.82 -3.63
CA GLN A 229 10.31 11.45 -4.71
C GLN A 229 11.53 10.72 -4.13
N ASN A 230 12.07 9.77 -4.89
CA ASN A 230 13.17 8.86 -4.55
C ASN A 230 14.07 9.32 -3.38
N ILE A 231 13.97 8.62 -2.25
CA ILE A 231 14.84 8.85 -1.10
C ILE A 231 16.22 8.27 -1.41
N THR A 232 17.14 9.14 -1.81
CA THR A 232 18.51 8.77 -2.21
C THR A 232 19.53 8.83 -1.07
N SER A 233 19.20 9.55 0.01
CA SER A 233 20.07 9.69 1.17
C SER A 233 19.98 8.50 2.13
N SER A 234 21.11 8.20 2.78
CA SER A 234 21.19 7.22 3.88
C SER A 234 21.08 7.85 5.28
N ASN A 235 20.98 9.17 5.43
CA ASN A 235 20.89 9.88 6.72
C ASN A 235 19.73 10.88 6.70
N VAL A 236 18.52 10.39 6.99
CA VAL A 236 17.28 11.13 6.75
C VAL A 236 16.51 11.43 8.03
N ARG A 237 15.90 12.61 8.11
CA ARG A 237 14.87 12.92 9.12
C ARG A 237 13.53 13.15 8.44
N PHE A 238 12.47 12.59 9.03
CA PHE A 238 11.11 12.91 8.66
C PHE A 238 10.47 13.75 9.76
N VAL A 239 10.02 14.94 9.38
CA VAL A 239 9.27 15.86 10.23
C VAL A 239 7.84 15.93 9.70
N ILE A 240 6.90 15.46 10.50
CA ILE A 240 5.57 15.09 10.07
C ILE A 240 4.54 15.94 10.80
N ASP A 241 3.59 16.52 10.08
CA ASP A 241 2.50 17.26 10.68
C ASP A 241 1.52 16.32 11.39
N GLY A 242 1.46 16.49 12.70
CA GLY A 242 0.58 15.77 13.60
C GLY A 242 -0.66 16.55 13.99
N SER A 243 -0.87 17.75 13.43
CA SER A 243 -1.93 18.67 13.85
C SER A 243 -3.33 18.20 13.46
N GLY A 244 -4.33 18.81 14.08
CA GLY A 244 -5.73 18.47 13.86
C GLY A 244 -6.25 18.70 12.45
N SER A 245 -5.65 19.61 11.67
CA SER A 245 -6.01 19.83 10.27
C SER A 245 -5.75 18.60 9.40
N MET A 246 -4.81 17.75 9.81
CA MET A 246 -4.54 16.46 9.16
C MET A 246 -5.71 15.47 9.28
N SER A 247 -6.69 15.73 10.16
CA SER A 247 -7.95 14.98 10.18
C SER A 247 -8.91 15.36 9.05
N ALA A 248 -8.58 16.38 8.24
CA ALA A 248 -9.41 16.78 7.12
C ALA A 248 -9.58 15.62 6.14
N CYS A 249 -10.81 15.48 5.66
CA CYS A 249 -11.12 14.49 4.66
C CYS A 249 -10.60 14.93 3.29
N VAL A 250 -9.77 14.09 2.67
CA VAL A 250 -9.28 14.31 1.30
C VAL A 250 -10.37 13.92 0.31
N MET A 251 -11.09 12.84 0.61
CA MET A 251 -12.16 12.33 -0.23
C MET A 251 -13.36 11.88 0.60
N TRP A 252 -14.46 12.60 0.47
CA TRP A 252 -15.74 12.15 0.98
C TRP A 252 -16.30 11.08 0.04
N GLY A 253 -16.79 9.98 0.59
CA GLY A 253 -17.55 9.02 -0.21
C GLY A 253 -19.05 9.14 -0.01
N ASP A 254 -19.78 8.21 -0.63
CA ASP A 254 -21.22 8.32 -0.80
C ASP A 254 -21.98 7.67 0.36
N GLY A 255 -22.49 8.50 1.27
CA GLY A 255 -23.44 8.10 2.31
C GLY A 255 -23.01 8.46 3.73
N TYR A 256 -23.70 7.86 4.70
CA TYR A 256 -23.61 8.24 6.10
C TYR A 256 -23.34 7.06 7.03
N GLY A 257 -22.27 7.14 7.81
CA GLY A 257 -21.89 6.21 8.87
C GLY A 257 -22.19 6.77 10.28
N SER A 258 -21.32 6.39 11.22
CA SER A 258 -21.29 6.94 12.58
C SER A 258 -20.81 8.40 12.57
N TRP A 259 -21.21 9.15 13.60
CA TRP A 259 -20.66 10.48 13.81
C TRP A 259 -19.17 10.40 14.05
N ARG A 260 -18.41 11.14 13.24
CA ARG A 260 -16.98 11.36 13.40
C ARG A 260 -16.69 12.85 13.28
N THR A 261 -15.67 13.29 14.00
CA THR A 261 -15.16 14.66 13.94
C THR A 261 -14.04 14.73 12.92
N PHE A 262 -14.12 15.69 12.01
CA PHE A 262 -13.07 15.98 11.03
C PHE A 262 -12.77 17.48 11.05
N TYR A 263 -11.56 17.87 10.67
CA TYR A 263 -11.27 19.27 10.39
C TYR A 263 -11.87 19.66 9.03
N ASP A 264 -12.63 20.76 8.99
CA ASP A 264 -13.17 21.32 7.75
C ASP A 264 -12.27 22.50 7.34
N PRO A 265 -11.39 22.33 6.34
CA PRO A 265 -10.44 23.37 5.94
C PRO A 265 -11.14 24.61 5.35
N ASN A 266 -12.36 24.48 4.81
CA ASN A 266 -13.12 25.61 4.27
C ASN A 266 -13.71 26.48 5.39
N LEU A 267 -13.98 25.89 6.55
CA LEU A 267 -14.54 26.59 7.71
C LEU A 267 -13.48 26.92 8.78
N GLY A 268 -12.26 26.41 8.64
CA GLY A 268 -11.18 26.59 9.60
C GLY A 268 -11.47 26.01 10.99
N ARG A 269 -12.33 24.99 11.08
CA ARG A 269 -12.79 24.43 12.37
C ARG A 269 -13.15 22.95 12.25
N TYR A 270 -13.23 22.26 13.39
CA TYR A 270 -13.78 20.92 13.44
C TYR A 270 -15.27 20.91 13.12
N ARG A 271 -15.69 19.86 12.43
CA ARG A 271 -17.07 19.57 12.08
C ARG A 271 -17.35 18.11 12.42
N ASP A 272 -18.41 17.89 13.17
CA ASP A 272 -18.99 16.56 13.31
C ASP A 272 -19.85 16.30 12.08
N THR A 273 -19.65 15.14 11.45
CA THR A 273 -20.47 14.69 10.34
C THR A 273 -20.61 13.17 10.39
N ARG A 274 -21.72 12.69 9.83
CA ARG A 274 -21.91 11.27 9.56
C ARG A 274 -21.40 10.89 8.18
N GLN A 275 -21.07 11.86 7.33
CA GLN A 275 -20.58 11.57 5.98
C GLN A 275 -19.31 10.73 6.08
N ILE A 276 -19.25 9.65 5.29
CA ILE A 276 -18.11 8.74 5.34
C ILE A 276 -16.92 9.42 4.66
N CYS A 277 -15.82 9.52 5.38
CA CYS A 277 -14.55 9.92 4.81
C CYS A 277 -13.80 8.66 4.34
N ALA A 278 -13.46 8.60 3.05
CA ALA A 278 -12.69 7.51 2.46
C ALA A 278 -11.24 7.51 2.97
N LEU A 279 -10.64 8.70 2.99
CA LEU A 279 -9.26 8.90 3.39
C LEU A 279 -9.06 10.29 3.99
N THR A 280 -8.50 10.35 5.19
CA THR A 280 -8.01 11.61 5.78
C THR A 280 -6.56 11.88 5.39
N ARG A 281 -6.10 13.14 5.51
CA ARG A 281 -4.69 13.48 5.27
C ARG A 281 -3.75 12.69 6.19
N MET A 282 -4.12 12.49 7.45
CA MET A 282 -3.38 11.70 8.43
C MET A 282 -3.31 10.21 8.03
N GLU A 283 -4.42 9.62 7.59
CA GLU A 283 -4.44 8.23 7.15
C GLU A 283 -3.56 8.02 5.90
N ALA A 284 -3.58 8.95 4.95
CA ALA A 284 -2.71 8.92 3.77
C ALA A 284 -1.23 8.99 4.17
N LEU A 285 -0.90 9.93 5.06
CA LEU A 285 0.43 10.11 5.62
C LEU A 285 0.96 8.85 6.33
N ILE A 286 0.15 8.22 7.19
CA ILE A 286 0.52 7.00 7.92
C ILE A 286 0.83 5.87 6.94
N SER A 287 -0.02 5.69 5.90
CA SER A 287 0.18 4.68 4.86
C SER A 287 1.49 4.88 4.11
N GLU A 288 1.75 6.10 3.66
CA GLU A 288 2.96 6.46 2.90
C GLU A 288 4.23 6.29 3.71
N MET A 289 4.23 6.78 4.95
CA MET A 289 5.37 6.63 5.84
C MET A 289 5.65 5.18 6.18
N THR A 290 4.61 4.35 6.36
CA THR A 290 4.78 2.91 6.58
C THR A 290 5.45 2.27 5.37
N MET A 291 4.95 2.52 4.16
CA MET A 291 5.55 1.99 2.93
C MET A 291 7.01 2.42 2.75
N ILE A 292 7.33 3.69 3.01
CA ILE A 292 8.69 4.19 2.93
C ILE A 292 9.60 3.51 3.94
N LEU A 293 9.16 3.44 5.19
CA LEU A 293 9.90 2.77 6.24
C LEU A 293 10.05 1.28 5.99
N GLU A 294 9.21 0.62 5.20
CA GLU A 294 9.40 -0.76 4.76
C GLU A 294 10.43 -0.88 3.63
N GLN A 295 10.41 0.06 2.67
CA GLN A 295 11.24 0.02 1.47
C GLN A 295 12.67 0.56 1.67
N LEU A 296 12.90 1.42 2.65
CA LEU A 296 14.21 2.03 2.89
C LEU A 296 15.28 0.94 3.17
N PRO A 297 16.49 1.06 2.60
CA PRO A 297 17.58 0.12 2.86
C PRO A 297 17.93 -0.04 4.35
N ASN A 298 18.37 -1.23 4.77
CA ASN A 298 18.76 -1.53 6.15
C ASN A 298 19.92 -0.69 6.70
N ASN A 299 20.75 -0.11 5.83
CA ASN A 299 21.83 0.81 6.22
C ASN A 299 21.38 2.26 6.37
N THR A 300 20.13 2.59 6.01
CA THR A 300 19.57 3.94 6.19
C THR A 300 19.43 4.25 7.68
N LYS A 301 19.92 5.40 8.08
CA LYS A 301 19.70 6.00 9.40
C LYS A 301 18.55 6.99 9.32
N VAL A 302 17.61 6.87 10.24
CA VAL A 302 16.35 7.60 10.24
C VAL A 302 16.11 8.27 11.59
N GLY A 303 15.61 9.50 11.57
CA GLY A 303 14.93 10.14 12.69
C GLY A 303 13.48 10.48 12.36
N LEU A 304 12.55 10.29 13.30
CA LEU A 304 11.13 10.54 13.10
C LEU A 304 10.60 11.50 14.17
N THR A 305 9.99 12.61 13.73
CA THR A 305 9.35 13.56 14.63
C THR A 305 7.99 13.94 14.07
N SER A 306 6.97 13.87 14.92
CA SER A 306 5.65 14.45 14.67
C SER A 306 5.54 15.77 15.41
N PHE A 307 5.13 16.82 14.71
CA PHE A 307 4.96 18.14 15.31
C PHE A 307 3.48 18.48 15.45
N SER A 308 3.17 19.11 16.58
CA SER A 308 1.92 19.81 16.81
C SER A 308 2.14 20.84 17.91
N SER A 309 1.10 21.58 18.30
CA SER A 309 1.18 22.45 19.47
C SER A 309 1.67 21.69 20.70
N LYS A 310 2.52 22.34 21.51
CA LYS A 310 3.07 21.77 22.75
C LYS A 310 1.96 21.28 23.69
N GLY A 311 2.12 20.07 24.23
CA GLY A 311 1.17 19.45 25.18
C GLY A 311 0.02 18.68 24.53
N TYR A 312 -0.02 18.60 23.20
CA TYR A 312 -0.94 17.75 22.44
C TYR A 312 -0.29 16.42 22.07
N GLY A 313 -1.11 15.39 21.83
CA GLY A 313 -0.66 14.00 21.73
C GLY A 313 0.28 13.70 20.56
N ASN A 314 0.20 14.51 19.50
CA ASN A 314 1.02 14.36 18.31
C ASN A 314 2.26 15.24 18.28
N ASN A 315 2.53 16.04 19.33
CA ASN A 315 3.82 16.68 19.51
C ASN A 315 4.77 15.69 20.20
N LYS A 316 5.30 14.75 19.41
CA LYS A 316 6.06 13.59 19.89
C LYS A 316 7.14 13.18 18.91
N GLU A 317 8.13 12.47 19.42
CA GLU A 317 9.27 11.97 18.65
C GLU A 317 9.40 10.47 18.85
N TRP A 318 9.91 9.77 17.84
CA TRP A 318 10.26 8.36 17.99
C TRP A 318 11.43 8.23 18.95
N ASP A 319 11.16 7.57 20.09
CA ASP A 319 12.06 7.51 21.24
C ASP A 319 13.49 7.07 20.87
N ALA A 320 13.65 6.14 19.93
CA ALA A 320 14.96 5.67 19.52
C ALA A 320 15.81 6.76 18.86
N SER A 321 15.17 7.72 18.17
CA SER A 321 15.85 8.79 17.43
C SER A 321 15.99 10.13 18.18
N LYS A 322 15.69 10.13 19.49
CA LYS A 322 15.79 11.33 20.33
C LYS A 322 17.18 11.93 20.36
N ASP A 323 18.21 11.08 20.37
CA ASP A 323 19.61 11.48 20.52
C ASP A 323 20.39 11.46 19.19
N GLY A 324 19.72 11.27 18.05
CA GLY A 324 20.36 11.20 16.74
C GLY A 324 19.65 10.24 15.79
N LEU A 325 20.23 10.00 14.61
CA LEU A 325 19.67 9.06 13.65
C LEU A 325 19.90 7.61 14.07
N VAL A 326 18.91 6.75 13.80
CA VAL A 326 18.98 5.31 14.11
C VAL A 326 18.96 4.50 12.85
N ARG A 327 19.85 3.53 12.74
CA ARG A 327 19.90 2.61 11.61
C ARG A 327 18.68 1.68 11.62
N LEU A 328 17.94 1.63 10.51
CA LEU A 328 16.71 0.84 10.40
C LEU A 328 16.94 -0.67 10.47
N GLY A 329 18.08 -1.15 9.97
CA GLY A 329 18.44 -2.57 9.97
C GLY A 329 18.88 -3.11 11.33
N ASP A 330 19.01 -2.25 12.35
CA ASP A 330 19.28 -2.72 13.71
C ASP A 330 18.01 -3.39 14.28
N GLU A 331 18.21 -4.31 15.22
CA GLU A 331 17.14 -5.16 15.76
C GLU A 331 15.93 -4.35 16.24
N ASN A 332 14.74 -4.71 15.76
CA ASN A 332 13.44 -4.08 16.06
C ASN A 332 13.33 -2.58 15.73
N LYS A 333 14.30 -1.96 15.05
CA LYS A 333 14.25 -0.51 14.78
C LYS A 333 13.21 -0.15 13.72
N ARG A 334 13.18 -0.88 12.61
CA ARG A 334 12.17 -0.69 11.55
C ARG A 334 10.74 -0.84 12.08
N ASP A 335 10.47 -1.94 12.79
CA ASP A 335 9.14 -2.21 13.34
C ASP A 335 8.73 -1.14 14.36
N SER A 336 9.66 -0.70 15.23
CA SER A 336 9.35 0.38 16.18
C SER A 336 9.13 1.74 15.51
N ALA A 337 9.79 2.00 14.39
CA ALA A 337 9.60 3.21 13.60
C ALA A 337 8.21 3.22 12.93
N ILE A 338 7.81 2.09 12.34
CA ILE A 338 6.46 1.89 11.79
C ILE A 338 5.41 1.99 12.89
N GLN A 339 5.67 1.40 14.06
CA GLN A 339 4.78 1.50 15.21
C GLN A 339 4.59 2.96 15.65
N PHE A 340 5.66 3.77 15.69
CA PHE A 340 5.57 5.20 16.00
C PHE A 340 4.63 5.93 15.03
N VAL A 341 4.79 5.71 13.72
CA VAL A 341 3.93 6.31 12.68
C VAL A 341 2.47 5.89 12.86
N ASN A 342 2.22 4.61 13.13
CA ASN A 342 0.88 4.08 13.39
C ASN A 342 0.25 4.61 14.68
N THR A 343 0.95 5.40 15.49
CA THR A 343 0.36 6.05 16.67
C THR A 343 -0.20 7.44 16.40
N LEU A 344 -0.05 7.99 15.19
CA LEU A 344 -0.41 9.38 14.89
C LEU A 344 -1.93 9.62 14.89
N ASP A 345 -2.75 8.58 14.75
CA ASP A 345 -4.21 8.66 14.77
C ASP A 345 -4.87 8.06 16.03
N ASN A 346 -4.09 7.66 17.04
CA ASN A 346 -4.58 7.00 18.25
C ASN A 346 -5.46 7.89 19.15
N GLU A 347 -5.18 9.19 19.19
CA GLU A 347 -5.93 10.14 20.02
C GLU A 347 -7.14 10.73 19.29
N LYS A 348 -8.09 11.31 20.05
CA LYS A 348 -9.17 12.10 19.46
C LYS A 348 -8.59 13.26 18.66
N VAL A 349 -9.14 13.56 17.49
CA VAL A 349 -8.66 14.64 16.59
C VAL A 349 -8.53 16.00 17.27
N THR A 350 -9.39 16.30 18.26
CA THR A 350 -9.34 17.55 19.03
C THR A 350 -8.16 17.64 20.01
N ARG A 351 -7.42 16.53 20.21
CA ARG A 351 -6.21 16.41 21.02
C ARG A 351 -4.93 16.36 20.17
N TRP A 352 -5.04 16.51 18.87
CA TRP A 352 -3.89 16.57 17.96
C TRP A 352 -3.22 17.94 17.93
N GLY A 353 -3.94 19.01 18.31
CA GLY A 353 -3.36 20.35 18.45
C GLY A 353 -3.24 21.12 17.12
N GLY A 354 -2.55 22.24 17.15
CA GLY A 354 -2.29 23.08 15.98
C GLY A 354 -0.93 22.82 15.34
N THR A 355 -0.68 23.47 14.21
CA THR A 355 0.55 23.39 13.40
C THR A 355 1.65 24.27 14.02
N ASP A 356 2.63 23.63 14.67
CA ASP A 356 3.79 24.27 15.31
C ASP A 356 5.08 23.47 15.00
N PRO A 357 5.69 23.68 13.82
CA PRO A 357 6.77 22.83 13.33
C PRO A 357 8.16 23.22 13.87
N TRP A 358 8.29 24.36 14.57
CA TRP A 358 9.57 25.04 14.73
C TRP A 358 10.63 24.25 15.47
N ASN A 359 10.26 23.59 16.56
CA ASN A 359 11.19 22.76 17.32
C ASN A 359 11.63 21.52 16.53
N ALA A 360 10.74 20.94 15.74
CA ALA A 360 11.05 19.75 14.95
C ALA A 360 11.97 20.09 13.77
N ILE A 361 11.73 21.23 13.10
CA ILE A 361 12.62 21.73 12.05
C ILE A 361 13.99 22.10 12.63
N GLN A 362 14.03 22.88 13.72
CA GLN A 362 15.30 23.27 14.34
C GLN A 362 16.13 22.05 14.74
N LYS A 363 15.50 21.03 15.33
CA LYS A 363 16.18 19.78 15.68
C LYS A 363 16.83 19.09 14.47
N ALA A 364 16.21 19.14 13.29
CA ALA A 364 16.79 18.58 12.08
C ALA A 364 18.02 19.35 11.59
N PHE A 365 18.01 20.68 11.74
CA PHE A 365 19.19 21.52 11.46
C PHE A 365 20.33 21.28 12.47
N ASP A 366 19.98 21.18 13.76
CA ASP A 366 20.94 20.94 14.86
C ASP A 366 21.61 19.57 14.77
N ASP A 367 20.93 18.54 14.25
CA ASP A 367 21.50 17.22 14.03
C ASP A 367 22.39 17.20 12.79
N THR A 368 23.65 17.60 12.97
CA THR A 368 24.68 17.64 11.92
C THR A 368 24.86 16.34 11.14
N GLU A 369 24.52 15.17 11.70
CA GLU A 369 24.59 13.89 10.97
C GLU A 369 23.59 13.84 9.82
N THR A 370 22.40 14.43 10.02
CA THR A 370 21.36 14.49 9.00
C THR A 370 21.83 15.29 7.80
N ASP A 371 21.69 14.74 6.60
CA ASP A 371 21.98 15.44 5.35
C ASP A 371 20.71 15.75 4.56
N THR A 372 19.59 15.07 4.85
CA THR A 372 18.32 15.26 4.16
C THR A 372 17.15 15.29 5.14
N LEU A 373 16.33 16.32 5.05
CA LEU A 373 15.07 16.49 5.78
C LEU A 373 13.89 16.34 4.83
N TYR A 374 12.91 15.56 5.26
CA TYR A 374 11.60 15.41 4.64
C TYR A 374 10.53 16.02 5.56
N LEU A 375 10.01 17.18 5.18
CA LEU A 375 9.03 17.94 5.96
C LEU A 375 7.65 17.84 5.29
N MET A 376 6.68 17.26 5.98
CA MET A 376 5.30 17.14 5.49
C MET A 376 4.36 17.96 6.35
N SER A 377 3.51 18.76 5.71
CA SER A 377 2.45 19.51 6.39
C SER A 377 1.25 19.72 5.49
N ASP A 378 0.07 19.90 6.08
CA ASP A 378 -1.12 20.26 5.32
C ASP A 378 -1.37 21.77 5.25
N GLY A 379 -0.43 22.60 5.71
CA GLY A 379 -0.51 24.03 5.47
C GLY A 379 0.41 24.92 6.31
N GLN A 380 -0.17 26.01 6.80
CA GLN A 380 0.55 27.11 7.45
C GLN A 380 0.66 26.89 8.97
N PRO A 381 1.80 27.24 9.58
CA PRO A 381 1.93 27.33 11.03
C PRO A 381 0.85 28.23 11.64
N ASN A 382 0.39 27.91 12.85
CA ASN A 382 -0.52 28.81 13.56
C ASN A 382 0.20 30.06 14.10
N ARG A 383 1.50 29.95 14.36
CA ARG A 383 2.34 31.01 14.90
C ARG A 383 3.66 31.07 14.15
N ASP A 384 4.24 32.26 14.04
CA ASP A 384 5.63 32.42 13.62
C ASP A 384 6.60 31.82 14.66
N ARG A 385 7.88 31.72 14.28
CA ARG A 385 8.95 31.20 15.14
C ARG A 385 9.12 31.95 16.46
N ASN A 386 8.72 33.21 16.53
CA ASN A 386 8.81 34.06 17.71
C ASN A 386 7.53 34.01 18.57
N GLY A 387 6.56 33.17 18.20
CA GLY A 387 5.29 33.00 18.90
C GLY A 387 4.21 34.03 18.53
N GLY A 388 4.48 34.91 17.56
CA GLY A 388 3.53 35.84 16.96
C GLY A 388 2.56 35.15 15.99
N SER A 389 1.58 35.89 15.47
CA SER A 389 0.62 35.34 14.49
C SER A 389 1.29 35.15 13.13
N TRP A 390 1.16 33.96 12.55
CA TRP A 390 1.69 33.67 11.21
C TRP A 390 0.96 34.48 10.14
N SER A 391 1.71 34.98 9.15
CA SER A 391 1.18 35.69 8.00
C SER A 391 2.05 35.47 6.75
N SER A 392 1.56 35.91 5.59
CA SER A 392 2.32 35.84 4.33
C SER A 392 3.62 36.65 4.33
N ARG A 393 3.77 37.61 5.26
CA ARG A 393 4.99 38.39 5.43
C ARG A 393 6.13 37.56 6.04
N ASP A 394 5.79 36.49 6.74
CA ASP A 394 6.75 35.65 7.47
C ASP A 394 7.37 34.57 6.57
N HIS A 395 6.81 34.33 5.39
CA HIS A 395 7.25 33.28 4.46
C HIS A 395 8.74 33.41 4.11
N GLN A 396 9.16 34.59 3.64
CA GLN A 396 10.54 34.80 3.19
C GLN A 396 11.53 34.81 4.35
N SER A 397 11.23 35.53 5.43
CA SER A 397 12.13 35.65 6.58
C SER A 397 12.35 34.30 7.26
N THR A 398 11.31 33.46 7.33
CA THR A 398 11.41 32.12 7.93
C THR A 398 12.20 31.16 7.05
N ALA A 399 11.94 31.16 5.73
CA ALA A 399 12.70 30.33 4.79
C ALA A 399 14.19 30.73 4.77
N ASN A 400 14.49 32.04 4.72
CA ASN A 400 15.86 32.56 4.80
C ASN A 400 16.54 32.20 6.11
N PHE A 401 15.83 32.26 7.24
CA PHE A 401 16.42 31.88 8.53
C PHE A 401 16.96 30.46 8.47
N TYR A 402 16.12 29.49 8.10
CA TYR A 402 16.53 28.08 8.10
C TYR A 402 17.53 27.77 6.99
N ALA A 403 17.43 28.44 5.84
CA ALA A 403 18.44 28.31 4.79
C ALA A 403 19.83 28.77 5.27
N ASN A 404 19.90 29.88 6.04
CA ASN A 404 21.16 30.37 6.59
C ASN A 404 21.74 29.47 7.69
N GLU A 405 20.94 28.59 8.31
CA GLU A 405 21.46 27.58 9.25
C GLU A 405 22.31 26.51 8.54
N ASN A 406 22.28 26.45 7.21
CA ASN A 406 23.24 25.65 6.44
C ASN A 406 24.61 26.32 6.29
N ASP A 407 24.74 27.61 6.59
CA ASP A 407 26.02 28.31 6.52
C ASP A 407 27.00 27.67 7.53
N ASP A 408 28.17 27.24 7.02
CA ASP A 408 29.22 26.56 7.80
C ASP A 408 28.79 25.25 8.50
N ARG A 409 27.65 24.66 8.13
CA ARG A 409 27.18 23.39 8.71
C ARG A 409 28.12 22.24 8.33
N LYS A 410 28.69 21.57 9.34
CA LYS A 410 29.69 20.51 9.17
C LYS A 410 29.35 19.27 9.97
N TYR A 411 29.70 18.11 9.41
CA TYR A 411 29.70 16.82 10.09
C TYR A 411 31.04 16.13 9.86
N ASP A 412 31.69 15.67 10.93
CA ASP A 412 33.04 15.10 10.88
C ASP A 412 34.05 15.97 10.12
N GLY A 413 33.96 17.30 10.31
CA GLY A 413 34.85 18.27 9.69
C GLY A 413 34.63 18.51 8.18
N LYS A 414 33.60 17.89 7.59
CA LYS A 414 33.21 18.09 6.18
C LYS A 414 31.93 18.91 6.09
N ASP A 415 31.87 19.79 5.11
CA ASP A 415 30.67 20.57 4.82
C ASP A 415 29.50 19.63 4.52
N ARG A 416 28.37 19.86 5.18
CA ARG A 416 27.15 19.09 5.05
C ARG A 416 25.96 20.01 5.22
N ALA A 417 25.57 20.68 4.14
CA ALA A 417 24.29 21.36 4.09
C ALA A 417 23.14 20.36 4.20
N LEU A 418 22.10 20.73 4.93
CA LEU A 418 20.85 19.98 5.01
C LEU A 418 19.98 20.29 3.79
N ILE A 419 19.66 19.27 3.01
CA ILE A 419 18.70 19.35 1.89
C ILE A 419 17.29 19.20 2.45
N VAL A 420 16.42 20.21 2.31
CA VAL A 420 15.05 20.15 2.84
C VAL A 420 14.05 19.92 1.72
N ASN A 421 13.53 18.70 1.64
CA ASN A 421 12.40 18.36 0.80
C ASN A 421 11.10 18.64 1.55
N THR A 422 10.16 19.34 0.91
CA THR A 422 8.90 19.71 1.54
C THR A 422 7.71 19.19 0.74
N THR A 423 6.71 18.68 1.45
CA THR A 423 5.46 18.18 0.85
C THR A 423 4.27 18.87 1.51
N SER A 424 3.42 19.51 0.70
CA SER A 424 2.18 20.15 1.17
C SER A 424 0.94 19.35 0.81
N LEU A 425 0.12 19.00 1.80
CA LEU A 425 -1.08 18.17 1.63
C LEU A 425 -2.37 18.99 1.52
N GLY A 426 -2.88 19.08 0.30
CA GLY A 426 -4.19 19.65 -0.03
C GLY A 426 -4.26 21.18 0.02
N LEU A 427 -3.19 21.88 0.38
CA LEU A 427 -3.07 23.34 0.35
C LEU A 427 -1.68 23.74 -0.14
N GLN A 428 -1.61 24.74 -1.01
CA GLN A 428 -0.33 25.34 -1.41
C GLN A 428 0.34 25.98 -0.19
N SER A 429 1.66 25.81 -0.08
CA SER A 429 2.45 26.37 1.02
C SER A 429 3.67 27.13 0.52
N PRO A 430 3.53 28.43 0.20
CA PRO A 430 4.61 29.21 -0.41
C PRO A 430 5.87 29.35 0.46
N TRP A 431 5.78 29.12 1.77
CA TRP A 431 6.95 29.14 2.64
C TRP A 431 7.71 27.81 2.61
N LEU A 432 7.01 26.67 2.48
CA LEU A 432 7.62 25.35 2.31
C LEU A 432 8.33 25.25 0.96
N GLU A 433 7.70 25.78 -0.09
CA GLU A 433 8.28 25.90 -1.42
C GLU A 433 9.61 26.66 -1.36
N LYS A 434 9.58 27.90 -0.85
CA LYS A 434 10.79 28.72 -0.67
C LYS A 434 11.88 28.06 0.18
N LEU A 435 11.50 27.38 1.27
CA LEU A 435 12.47 26.70 2.13
C LEU A 435 13.18 25.58 1.35
N SER A 436 12.44 24.78 0.59
CA SER A 436 13.05 23.72 -0.23
C SER A 436 13.95 24.29 -1.32
N GLU A 437 13.53 25.35 -2.01
CA GLU A 437 14.34 26.02 -3.04
C GLU A 437 15.66 26.54 -2.47
N LEU A 438 15.62 27.24 -1.33
CA LEU A 438 16.80 27.82 -0.69
C LEU A 438 17.76 26.77 -0.10
N THR A 439 17.28 25.55 0.16
CA THR A 439 18.07 24.44 0.71
C THR A 439 18.37 23.37 -0.32
N GLN A 440 18.17 23.65 -1.61
CA GLN A 440 18.41 22.73 -2.74
C GLN A 440 17.56 21.43 -2.69
N GLY A 441 16.46 21.45 -1.94
CA GLY A 441 15.50 20.36 -1.90
C GLY A 441 14.39 20.52 -2.93
N TYR A 442 13.44 19.60 -2.89
CA TYR A 442 12.29 19.56 -3.78
C TYR A 442 10.99 19.92 -3.03
N TYR A 443 10.14 20.73 -3.67
CA TYR A 443 8.78 21.00 -3.21
C TYR A 443 7.78 20.12 -3.96
N ASN A 444 6.93 19.42 -3.22
CA ASN A 444 5.83 18.65 -3.77
C ASN A 444 4.48 19.16 -3.22
N GLN A 445 3.54 19.47 -4.11
CA GLN A 445 2.16 19.75 -3.73
C GLN A 445 1.28 18.55 -4.09
N ILE A 446 0.56 18.04 -3.09
CA ILE A 446 -0.37 16.93 -3.28
C ILE A 446 -1.77 17.45 -3.06
N ASP A 447 -2.53 17.59 -4.13
CA ASP A 447 -3.95 17.90 -4.08
C ASP A 447 -4.74 16.89 -4.92
N LYS A 448 -6.07 17.06 -4.93
CA LYS A 448 -6.95 16.16 -5.67
C LYS A 448 -6.55 16.08 -7.15
N ASN A 449 -6.16 17.20 -7.76
CA ASN A 449 -5.82 17.26 -9.18
C ASN A 449 -4.42 16.69 -9.44
N SER A 450 -3.44 16.88 -8.56
CA SER A 450 -2.10 16.29 -8.71
C SER A 450 -2.07 14.78 -8.49
N LEU A 451 -2.99 14.27 -7.65
CA LEU A 451 -3.24 12.83 -7.52
C LEU A 451 -3.89 12.24 -8.79
N GLU A 452 -4.64 13.05 -9.54
CA GLU A 452 -5.20 12.69 -10.86
C GLU A 452 -4.13 12.80 -11.98
N GLU A 453 -3.26 13.82 -11.96
CA GLU A 453 -2.19 14.06 -12.96
C GLU A 453 -0.98 13.12 -12.85
N SER A 454 -0.57 12.73 -11.63
CA SER A 454 0.55 11.78 -11.42
C SER A 454 0.28 10.39 -12.01
N GLN A 455 -0.98 10.09 -12.33
CA GLN A 455 -1.41 8.87 -13.00
C GLN A 455 -1.42 9.00 -14.54
N GLY A 456 -1.26 10.21 -15.10
CA GLY A 456 -1.21 10.46 -16.55
C GLY A 456 0.21 10.53 -17.15
N SER A 457 1.26 10.49 -16.33
CA SER A 457 2.66 10.68 -16.77
C SER A 457 3.49 9.38 -16.72
N LYS A 458 2.94 8.31 -17.28
CA LYS A 458 3.73 7.16 -17.77
C LYS A 458 3.15 6.73 -19.12
N SER A 459 3.41 7.53 -20.15
CA SER A 459 3.27 7.13 -21.55
C SER A 459 4.45 6.27 -21.98
#